data_AF-A0A418X7P5-F1
#
_entry.id   AF-A0A418X7P5-F1
#
_cell.length_a   1.000
_cell.length_b   1.000
_cell.length_c   1.000
_cell.angle_alpha   90.00
_cell.angle_beta   90.00
_cell.angle_gamma   90.00
#
_symmetry.space_group_name_H-M   'P 1'
#
loop_
_entity.id
_entity.type
_entity.pdbx_description
1 polymer ?
#
loop_
_entity_poly.entity_id
_entity_poly.type
_entity_poly.pdbx_seq_one_letter_code
_entity_poly.pdbx_strand_id
1 'polypeptide(L)'
;NLDFFRNKVTYLPATTTGAYAHTSTENLVQSGKSYGSIVGYVADGIFQNQEEVDKSGQPNARVGGLKYKDLDGKNGITSDDQTWIFDPVPAFSYGLNIALNYKGFDFSMFWQGVYDQDVYNNQ
;
A
#
# COMPACT_ATOMS: atom_id res chain seq x y z
N ASN A 1 -16.61 -20.82 -2.37
CA ASN A 1 -17.23 -19.51 -2.13
C ASN A 1 -16.23 -18.45 -2.58
N LEU A 2 -16.71 -17.42 -3.25
CA LEU A 2 -15.87 -16.37 -3.81
C LEU A 2 -16.54 -15.03 -3.47
N ASP A 3 -15.85 -14.24 -2.66
CA ASP A 3 -16.40 -13.03 -2.06
C ASP A 3 -15.60 -11.81 -2.54
N PHE A 4 -16.31 -10.79 -3.02
CA PHE A 4 -15.73 -9.51 -3.42
C PHE A 4 -16.06 -8.48 -2.34
N PHE A 5 -15.03 -7.91 -1.71
CA PHE A 5 -15.20 -6.85 -0.73
C PHE A 5 -14.53 -5.57 -1.23
N ARG A 6 -15.28 -4.47 -1.27
CA ARG A 6 -14.75 -3.16 -1.65
C ARG A 6 -15.26 -2.13 -0.66
N ASN A 7 -14.34 -1.44 0.02
CA ASN A 7 -14.66 -0.33 0.89
C ASN A 7 -14.29 0.99 0.18
N LYS A 8 -15.14 2.00 0.30
CA LYS A 8 -14.88 3.33 -0.25
C LYS A 8 -15.51 4.38 0.65
N VAL A 9 -14.73 5.37 1.07
CA VAL A 9 -15.27 6.53 1.78
C VAL A 9 -16.02 7.40 0.77
N THR A 10 -17.32 7.61 0.98
CA THR A 10 -18.22 8.32 0.03
C THR A 10 -18.33 9.81 0.31
N TYR A 11 -18.30 10.21 1.58
CA TYR A 11 -18.43 11.62 1.97
C TYR A 11 -17.63 11.91 3.24
N LEU A 12 -16.94 13.04 3.23
CA LEU A 12 -16.29 13.63 4.40
C LEU A 12 -16.58 15.13 4.41
N PRO A 13 -16.99 15.70 5.55
CA PRO A 13 -17.05 17.15 5.71
C PRO A 13 -15.65 17.75 5.53
N ALA A 14 -15.55 18.91 4.86
CA ALA A 14 -14.27 19.56 4.56
C ALA A 14 -13.42 19.87 5.82
N THR A 15 -14.06 19.99 6.99
CA THR A 15 -13.42 20.18 8.29
C THR A 15 -12.78 18.93 8.87
N THR A 16 -13.11 17.75 8.33
CA THR A 16 -12.68 16.43 8.84
C THR A 16 -11.67 15.74 7.92
N THR A 17 -11.33 16.36 6.79
CA THR A 17 -10.15 16.04 5.95
C THR A 17 -8.82 16.45 6.60
N GLY A 18 -8.81 16.55 7.93
CA GLY A 18 -7.70 17.00 8.75
C GLY A 18 -7.10 15.83 9.51
N ALA A 19 -5.80 15.60 9.26
CA ALA A 19 -4.93 14.73 10.02
C ALA A 19 -5.31 14.70 11.51
N TYR A 20 -5.45 13.50 12.08
CA TYR A 20 -5.27 13.35 13.51
C TYR A 20 -3.95 14.04 13.88
N ALA A 21 -3.98 14.93 14.88
CA ALA A 21 -2.97 15.98 15.15
C ALA A 21 -1.52 15.50 15.44
N HIS A 22 -1.25 14.20 15.28
CA HIS A 22 0.09 13.60 15.41
C HIS A 22 0.50 12.77 14.19
N THR A 23 -0.27 12.79 13.10
CA THR A 23 -0.04 11.93 11.94
C THR A 23 -0.41 12.68 10.67
N SER A 24 0.43 13.66 10.30
CA SER A 24 0.25 14.46 9.08
C SER A 24 0.30 13.65 7.78
N THR A 25 0.58 12.35 7.83
CA THR A 25 0.89 11.55 6.64
C THR A 25 0.28 10.13 6.66
N GLU A 26 -0.16 9.58 7.81
CA GLU A 26 -0.54 8.15 7.88
C GLU A 26 -2.03 7.84 7.93
N ASN A 27 -2.94 8.81 7.86
CA ASN A 27 -4.39 8.53 7.88
C ASN A 27 -5.18 9.61 7.12
N LEU A 28 -4.82 9.85 5.86
CA LEU A 28 -5.61 10.72 5.00
C LEU A 28 -6.90 10.00 4.62
N VAL A 29 -7.98 10.31 5.31
CA VAL A 29 -9.31 9.89 4.88
C VAL A 29 -9.71 10.81 3.73
N GLN A 30 -9.75 10.28 2.50
CA GLN A 30 -10.17 11.03 1.31
C GLN A 30 -11.34 10.31 0.63
N SER A 31 -12.38 11.08 0.26
CA SER A 31 -13.49 10.55 -0.55
C SER A 31 -12.93 9.96 -1.85
N GLY A 32 -13.23 8.69 -2.13
CA GLY A 32 -12.63 8.00 -3.27
C GLY A 32 -11.78 6.78 -2.93
N LYS A 33 -11.17 6.76 -1.74
CA LYS A 33 -10.21 5.74 -1.29
C LYS A 33 -10.74 4.92 -0.12
N SER A 34 -10.11 3.77 0.10
CA SER A 34 -10.40 2.89 1.24
C SER A 34 -10.06 3.58 2.55
N TYR A 35 -10.81 3.25 3.61
CA TYR A 35 -10.47 3.71 4.95
C TYR A 35 -9.15 3.08 5.41
N GLY A 36 -8.22 3.89 5.95
CA GLY A 36 -6.92 3.44 6.45
C GLY A 36 -5.80 3.36 5.39
N SER A 37 -6.01 3.92 4.19
CA SER A 37 -4.93 4.05 3.21
C SER A 37 -3.85 5.03 3.69
N ILE A 38 -2.58 4.71 3.42
CA ILE A 38 -1.43 5.52 3.82
C ILE A 38 -0.80 6.20 2.59
N VAL A 39 -0.33 7.43 2.78
CA VAL A 39 0.44 8.18 1.79
C VAL A 39 1.91 8.19 2.18
N GLY A 40 2.80 8.09 1.21
CA GLY A 40 4.24 8.14 1.45
C GLY A 40 5.05 8.17 0.16
N TYR A 41 6.38 8.18 0.33
CA TYR A 41 7.32 8.20 -0.79
C TYR A 41 7.52 6.79 -1.36
N VAL A 42 7.61 6.69 -2.68
CA VAL A 42 7.92 5.43 -3.37
C VAL A 42 9.43 5.25 -3.43
N ALA A 43 9.95 4.22 -2.77
CA ALA A 43 11.36 3.84 -2.91
C ALA A 43 11.61 3.17 -4.28
N ASP A 44 12.50 3.75 -5.08
CA ASP A 44 12.96 3.24 -6.37
C ASP A 44 14.34 2.57 -6.24
N GLY A 45 14.54 1.81 -5.16
CA GLY A 45 15.78 1.10 -4.87
C GLY A 45 16.80 1.93 -4.09
N ILE A 46 18.09 1.65 -4.34
CA ILE A 46 19.22 2.30 -3.67
C ILE A 46 20.15 2.96 -4.67
N PHE A 47 20.81 4.04 -4.27
CA PHE A 47 21.86 4.68 -5.06
C PHE A 47 23.08 3.77 -5.16
N GLN A 48 23.46 3.38 -6.38
CA GLN A 48 24.57 2.45 -6.62
C GLN A 48 25.92 3.16 -6.76
N ASN A 49 25.90 4.42 -7.21
CA ASN A 49 27.11 5.18 -7.51
C ASN A 49 26.91 6.68 -7.24
N GLN A 50 28.03 7.42 -7.20
CA GLN A 50 28.02 8.85 -6.90
C GLN A 50 27.34 9.69 -8.01
N GLU A 51 27.41 9.24 -9.27
CA GLU A 51 26.74 9.95 -10.37
C GLU A 51 25.22 9.96 -10.22
N GLU A 52 24.63 8.87 -9.71
CA GLU A 52 23.20 8.81 -9.41
C GLU A 52 22.81 9.74 -8.25
N VAL A 53 23.68 9.83 -7.24
CA VAL A 53 23.49 10.76 -6.10
C VAL A 53 23.46 12.20 -6.60
N ASP A 54 24.45 12.58 -7.40
CA ASP A 54 24.62 13.94 -7.91
C ASP A 54 23.50 14.35 -8.88
N LYS A 55 22.96 13.39 -9.64
CA LYS A 55 21.83 13.61 -10.55
C LYS A 55 20.47 13.64 -9.86
N SER A 56 20.33 13.06 -8.67
CA SER A 56 19.01 12.90 -8.03
C SER A 56 18.40 14.19 -7.49
N GLY A 57 19.23 15.15 -7.07
CA GLY A 57 18.75 16.34 -6.34
C GLY A 57 18.12 16.04 -4.98
N GLN A 58 18.16 14.79 -4.49
CA GLN A 58 17.57 14.40 -3.21
C GLN A 58 18.48 14.89 -2.05
N PRO A 59 17.95 15.64 -1.07
CA PRO A 59 18.75 16.29 -0.02
C PRO A 59 19.64 15.35 0.81
N ASN A 60 19.20 14.09 0.97
CA ASN A 60 19.90 13.06 1.74
C ASN A 60 20.43 11.91 0.87
N ALA A 61 20.63 12.15 -0.43
CA ALA A 61 21.19 11.16 -1.34
C ALA A 61 22.63 10.83 -0.96
N ARG A 62 22.93 9.54 -0.87
CA ARG A 62 24.26 9.00 -0.62
C ARG A 62 24.35 7.63 -1.28
N VAL A 63 25.55 7.23 -1.67
CA VAL A 63 25.77 5.86 -2.18
C VAL A 63 25.34 4.85 -1.11
N GLY A 64 24.52 3.87 -1.48
CA GLY A 64 23.86 2.93 -0.57
C GLY A 64 22.64 3.47 0.18
N GLY A 65 22.27 4.74 -0.03
CA GLY A 65 21.04 5.34 0.50
C GLY A 65 19.82 4.96 -0.35
N LEU A 66 18.62 5.06 0.26
CA LEU A 66 17.36 4.87 -0.45
C LEU A 66 17.15 5.99 -1.48
N LYS A 67 16.82 5.58 -2.70
CA LYS A 67 16.43 6.46 -3.80
C LYS A 67 14.91 6.54 -3.82
N TYR A 68 14.35 7.74 -3.77
CA TYR A 68 12.92 7.94 -3.95
C TYR A 68 12.59 8.29 -5.40
N LYS A 69 11.40 7.90 -5.85
CA LYS A 69 10.90 8.22 -7.19
C LYS A 69 10.38 9.66 -7.22
N ASP A 70 10.93 10.46 -8.12
CA ASP A 70 10.35 11.74 -8.52
C ASP A 70 9.05 11.47 -9.31
N LEU A 71 7.92 11.94 -8.77
CA LEU A 71 6.59 11.77 -9.35
C LEU A 71 6.12 13.02 -10.09
N ASP A 72 6.63 14.20 -9.74
CA ASP A 72 6.20 15.47 -10.30
C ASP A 72 7.10 16.00 -11.43
N GLY A 73 8.24 15.33 -11.65
CA GLY A 73 9.22 15.64 -12.69
C GLY A 73 10.06 16.88 -12.40
N LYS A 74 10.02 17.40 -11.17
CA LYS A 74 10.88 18.51 -10.73
C LYS A 74 12.09 17.89 -10.02
N ASN A 75 13.28 18.10 -10.59
CA ASN A 75 14.54 17.66 -9.98
C ASN A 75 14.58 17.93 -8.47
N GLY A 76 14.54 16.86 -7.67
CA GLY A 76 14.44 16.90 -6.22
C GLY A 76 13.36 15.94 -5.71
N ILE A 77 13.30 15.76 -4.38
CA ILE A 77 12.21 15.03 -3.72
C ILE A 77 11.55 15.99 -2.74
N THR A 78 10.28 16.27 -2.98
CA THR A 78 9.47 17.22 -2.21
C THR A 78 8.22 16.53 -1.65
N SER A 79 7.45 17.21 -0.81
CA SER A 79 6.19 16.66 -0.28
C SER A 79 5.17 16.29 -1.37
N ASP A 80 5.32 16.83 -2.58
CA ASP A 80 4.44 16.56 -3.72
C ASP A 80 4.73 15.20 -4.37
N ASP A 81 5.87 14.58 -4.06
CA ASP A 81 6.27 13.25 -4.55
C ASP A 81 5.71 12.09 -3.71
N GLN A 82 4.76 12.38 -2.83
CA GLN A 82 4.07 11.36 -2.05
C GLN A 82 2.84 10.84 -2.80
N THR A 83 2.66 9.53 -2.77
CA THR A 83 1.50 8.85 -3.36
C THR A 83 0.89 7.85 -2.38
N TRP A 84 -0.26 7.30 -2.74
CA TRP A 84 -0.90 6.23 -2.00
C TRP A 84 -0.08 4.94 -2.15
N ILE A 85 0.57 4.51 -1.07
CA ILE A 85 1.49 3.37 -1.07
C ILE A 85 0.93 2.15 -0.32
N PHE A 86 -0.24 2.28 0.30
CA PHE A 86 -0.85 1.22 1.09
C PHE A 86 -2.37 1.32 1.03
N ASP A 87 -3.03 0.22 0.67
CA ASP A 87 -4.46 0.00 0.83
C ASP A 87 -4.71 -1.25 1.71
N PRO A 88 -5.34 -1.10 2.89
CA PRO A 88 -5.63 -2.24 3.77
C PRO A 88 -6.73 -3.16 3.22
N VAL A 89 -7.42 -2.78 2.14
CA VAL A 89 -8.54 -3.54 1.58
C VAL A 89 -8.06 -4.45 0.45
N PRO A 90 -8.16 -5.78 0.58
CA PRO A 90 -7.76 -6.71 -0.48
C PRO A 90 -8.69 -6.61 -1.69
N ALA A 91 -8.16 -6.84 -2.90
CA ALA A 91 -8.97 -6.79 -4.11
C ALA A 91 -10.03 -7.90 -4.17
N PHE A 92 -9.70 -9.13 -3.74
CA PHE A 92 -10.69 -10.21 -3.57
C PHE A 92 -10.23 -11.28 -2.57
N SER A 93 -11.20 -12.01 -2.03
CA SER A 93 -10.97 -13.16 -1.13
C SER A 93 -11.68 -14.40 -1.66
N TYR A 94 -11.08 -15.58 -1.49
CA TYR A 94 -11.64 -16.84 -1.97
C TYR A 94 -11.51 -17.94 -0.92
N GLY A 95 -12.50 -18.84 -0.90
CA GLY A 95 -12.52 -20.02 -0.05
C GLY A 95 -12.99 -21.25 -0.82
N LEU A 96 -12.20 -22.32 -0.81
CA LEU A 96 -12.52 -23.60 -1.45
C LEU A 96 -12.54 -24.70 -0.39
N ASN A 97 -13.68 -25.37 -0.24
CA ASN A 97 -13.80 -26.56 0.57
C ASN A 97 -14.03 -27.76 -0.36
N ILE A 98 -13.20 -28.80 -0.22
CA ILE A 98 -13.30 -30.05 -0.96
C ILE A 98 -13.59 -31.14 0.06
N ALA A 99 -14.71 -31.84 -0.13
CA ALA A 99 -15.05 -33.03 0.65
C ALA A 99 -15.32 -34.18 -0.32
N LEU A 100 -14.62 -35.28 -0.14
CA LEU A 100 -14.74 -36.49 -0.95
C LEU A 100 -15.01 -37.66 -0.02
N ASN A 101 -16.04 -38.44 -0.35
CA ASN A 101 -16.33 -39.69 0.33
C ASN A 101 -16.39 -40.83 -0.68
N TYR A 102 -15.59 -41.87 -0.47
CA TYR A 102 -15.56 -43.03 -1.37
C TYR A 102 -15.29 -44.34 -0.62
N LYS A 103 -16.22 -45.29 -0.71
CA LYS A 103 -16.13 -46.65 -0.12
C LYS A 103 -15.66 -46.68 1.35
N GLY A 104 -16.14 -45.74 2.16
CA GLY A 104 -15.80 -45.64 3.59
C GLY A 104 -14.52 -44.84 3.88
N PHE A 105 -13.86 -44.29 2.87
CA PHE A 105 -12.81 -43.29 3.02
C PHE A 105 -13.42 -41.88 2.99
N ASP A 106 -13.06 -41.05 3.96
CA ASP A 106 -13.43 -39.64 4.03
C ASP A 106 -12.19 -38.77 3.88
N PHE A 107 -12.30 -37.75 3.03
CA PHE A 107 -11.23 -36.79 2.78
C PHE A 107 -11.81 -35.39 2.72
N SER A 108 -11.22 -34.47 3.49
CA SER A 108 -11.57 -33.07 3.46
C SER A 108 -10.34 -32.18 3.33
N MET A 109 -10.49 -31.10 2.55
CA MET A 109 -9.51 -30.04 2.41
C MET A 109 -10.22 -28.69 2.42
N PHE A 110 -9.57 -27.70 3.02
CA PHE A 110 -10.03 -26.32 3.05
C PHE A 110 -8.90 -25.39 2.63
N TRP A 111 -9.21 -24.49 1.71
CA TRP A 111 -8.32 -23.48 1.19
C TRP A 111 -8.98 -22.13 1.40
N GLN A 112 -8.24 -21.18 1.94
CA GLN A 112 -8.64 -19.77 1.95
C GLN A 112 -7.50 -18.92 1.41
N GLY A 113 -7.83 -17.83 0.73
CA GLY A 113 -6.85 -16.88 0.24
C GLY A 113 -7.43 -15.49 0.09
N VAL A 114 -6.52 -14.52 0.14
CA VAL A 114 -6.76 -13.11 -0.17
C VAL A 114 -5.76 -12.72 -1.24
N TYR A 115 -6.21 -12.00 -2.25
CA TYR A 115 -5.39 -11.56 -3.37
C TYR A 115 -5.29 -10.04 -3.38
N ASP A 116 -4.09 -9.56 -3.70
CA ASP A 116 -3.76 -8.13 -3.83
C ASP A 116 -4.10 -7.37 -2.54
N GLN A 117 -3.53 -7.86 -1.43
CA GLN A 117 -3.61 -7.21 -0.12
C GLN A 117 -2.26 -6.57 0.20
N ASP A 118 -2.25 -5.27 0.46
CA ASP A 118 -1.06 -4.63 0.99
C ASP A 118 -0.87 -4.99 2.47
N VAL A 119 0.38 -5.25 2.86
CA VAL A 119 0.75 -5.57 4.24
C VAL A 119 1.79 -4.58 4.70
N TYR A 120 1.44 -3.80 5.72
CA TYR A 120 2.38 -2.94 6.42
C TYR A 120 3.10 -3.76 7.49
N ASN A 121 4.40 -3.98 7.31
CA ASN A 121 5.23 -4.68 8.28
C ASN A 121 6.09 -3.68 9.07
N ASN A 122 5.90 -3.62 10.38
CA ASN A 122 6.61 -2.73 11.30
C ASN A 122 7.53 -3.46 12.29
N GLN A 123 7.80 -4.74 12.06
CA GLN A 123 8.67 -5.57 12.90
C GLN A 123 10.15 -5.44 12.54
#